data_AF-A0A3G8C7T6-F1
#
_entry.id   AF-A0A3G8C7T6-F1
#
_cell.length_a   1.000
_cell.length_b   1.000
_cell.length_c   1.000
_cell.angle_alpha   90.00
_cell.angle_beta   90.00
_cell.angle_gamma   90.00
#
_symmetry.space_group_name_H-M   'P 1'
#
loop_
_entity.id
_entity.type
_entity.pdbx_description
1 polymer ?
#
loop_
_entity_poly.entity_id
_entity_poly.type
_entity_poly.pdbx_seq_one_letter_code
_entity_poly.pdbx_strand_id
1 'polypeptide(L)'
;MNTDEKMTGDLFEVDKRLSLKPVVDFNAYLRSAFGDGPCTCIRCSASGGDETGYAFQHTFNFDGKPTHRRFASTAGSDVVMVLKKAWLSYTKAELPLSGVLVLETVKEFVEPQLHKRVAPLLLASGLVKDVDDQLHIQPQALT
;
A
#
# COMPACT_ATOMS: atom_id res chain seq x y z
N MET A 1 10.81 -43.18 31.28
CA MET A 1 10.55 -42.10 32.25
C MET A 1 11.19 -40.84 31.71
N ASN A 2 10.33 -39.89 31.35
CA ASN A 2 10.51 -38.45 31.06
C ASN A 2 11.75 -38.03 30.26
N THR A 3 11.61 -38.07 28.94
CA THR A 3 12.30 -37.12 28.07
C THR A 3 11.47 -35.83 28.02
N ASP A 4 11.84 -34.85 28.84
CA ASP A 4 11.46 -33.44 28.67
C ASP A 4 12.16 -32.92 27.40
N GLU A 5 11.65 -33.32 26.24
CA GLU A 5 12.05 -32.77 24.94
C GLU A 5 11.24 -31.51 24.69
N LYS A 6 11.89 -30.37 24.95
CA LYS A 6 11.52 -28.99 24.63
C LYS A 6 10.66 -28.84 23.37
N MET A 7 9.34 -28.96 23.50
CA MET A 7 8.36 -28.45 22.53
C MET A 7 8.06 -26.97 22.81
N THR A 8 9.07 -26.11 22.72
CA THR A 8 8.90 -24.64 22.70
C THR A 8 9.75 -23.98 21.62
N GLY A 9 10.17 -24.76 20.62
CA GLY A 9 10.87 -24.28 19.43
C GLY A 9 9.90 -23.57 18.48
N ASP A 10 9.86 -22.25 18.63
CA ASP A 10 9.65 -21.27 17.56
C ASP A 10 8.28 -21.19 16.85
N LEU A 11 7.22 -20.96 17.64
CA LEU A 11 5.92 -20.51 17.12
C LEU A 11 5.92 -19.04 16.65
N PHE A 12 7.06 -18.34 16.68
CA PHE A 12 7.18 -16.91 16.43
C PHE A 12 8.41 -16.55 15.58
N GLU A 13 8.84 -17.39 14.63
CA GLU A 13 9.76 -16.93 13.60
C GLU A 13 9.05 -15.91 12.70
N VAL A 14 9.02 -14.67 13.17
CA VAL A 14 8.64 -13.51 12.37
C VAL A 14 9.70 -13.40 11.29
N ASP A 15 9.26 -13.46 10.04
CA ASP A 15 10.14 -13.33 8.88
C ASP A 15 11.05 -12.11 9.06
N LYS A 16 12.35 -12.37 9.23
CA LYS A 16 13.36 -11.33 9.51
C LYS A 16 13.42 -10.29 8.40
N ARG A 17 12.90 -10.58 7.21
CA ARG A 17 12.80 -9.63 6.11
C ARG A 17 11.83 -8.48 6.41
N LEU A 18 10.86 -8.69 7.29
CA LEU A 18 9.88 -7.68 7.69
C LEU A 18 10.50 -6.51 8.48
N SER A 19 11.66 -6.73 9.10
CA SER A 19 12.41 -5.68 9.81
C SER A 19 13.43 -4.96 8.91
N LEU A 20 13.57 -5.35 7.64
CA LEU A 20 14.45 -4.66 6.71
C LEU A 20 13.97 -3.22 6.51
N LYS A 21 14.91 -2.27 6.55
CA LYS A 21 14.60 -0.84 6.48
C LYS A 21 13.64 -0.46 5.34
N PRO A 22 13.77 -0.95 4.09
CA PRO A 22 12.83 -0.61 3.03
C PRO A 22 11.40 -1.12 3.27
N VAL A 23 11.23 -2.27 3.93
CA VAL A 23 9.92 -2.81 4.31
C VAL A 23 9.30 -1.97 5.42
N VAL A 24 10.07 -1.63 6.45
CA VAL A 24 9.64 -0.73 7.52
C VAL A 24 9.25 0.65 6.98
N ASP A 25 10.07 1.23 6.10
CA ASP A 25 9.83 2.53 5.47
C ASP A 25 8.55 2.50 4.63
N PHE A 26 8.26 1.41 3.91
CA PHE A 26 7.03 1.28 3.12
C PHE A 26 5.77 1.19 4.02
N ASN A 27 5.84 0.47 5.14
CA ASN A 27 4.75 0.43 6.11
C ASN A 27 4.53 1.79 6.79
N ALA A 28 5.59 2.53 7.08
CA ALA A 28 5.49 3.91 7.57
C ALA A 28 4.86 4.84 6.51
N TYR A 29 5.25 4.67 5.26
CA TYR A 29 4.68 5.40 4.12
C TYR A 29 3.19 5.11 3.94
N LEU A 30 2.75 3.85 3.99
CA LEU A 30 1.32 3.50 3.91
C LEU A 30 0.46 4.15 5.01
N ARG A 31 1.02 4.31 6.22
CA ARG A 31 0.33 5.04 7.30
C ARG A 31 0.22 6.53 6.99
N SER A 32 1.31 7.13 6.50
CA SER A 32 1.37 8.58 6.25
C SER A 32 0.71 9.01 4.94
N ALA A 33 0.47 8.07 4.00
CA ALA A 33 -0.20 8.29 2.72
C ALA A 33 -1.66 8.74 2.86
N PHE A 34 -2.27 8.51 4.03
CA PHE A 34 -3.64 8.91 4.34
C PHE A 34 -3.67 9.79 5.59
N GLY A 35 -4.43 10.87 5.54
CA GLY A 35 -4.77 11.69 6.70
C GLY A 35 -6.17 11.38 7.22
N ASP A 36 -6.48 11.87 8.42
CA ASP A 36 -7.79 11.74 9.02
C ASP A 36 -8.80 12.73 8.41
N GLY A 37 -10.07 12.36 8.39
CA GLY A 37 -11.17 13.18 7.88
C GLY A 37 -11.32 13.14 6.36
N PRO A 38 -12.40 13.75 5.83
CA PRO A 38 -12.65 13.82 4.40
C PRO A 38 -11.61 14.68 3.69
N CYS A 39 -11.49 14.52 2.37
CA CYS A 39 -10.58 15.35 1.59
C CYS A 39 -11.00 16.82 1.61
N THR A 40 -10.05 17.71 1.91
CA THR A 40 -10.26 19.15 2.01
C THR A 40 -9.66 19.94 0.84
N CYS A 41 -9.28 19.26 -0.25
CA CYS A 41 -8.77 19.97 -1.43
C CYS A 41 -9.83 20.93 -2.01
N ILE A 42 -9.40 21.93 -2.78
CA ILE A 42 -10.30 22.99 -3.27
C ILE A 42 -11.51 22.43 -4.02
N ARG A 43 -11.34 21.34 -4.79
CA ARG A 43 -12.43 20.70 -5.54
C ARG A 43 -13.41 19.98 -4.62
N CYS A 44 -12.92 19.18 -3.66
CA CYS A 44 -13.78 18.48 -2.70
C CYS A 44 -14.52 19.49 -1.80
N SER A 45 -13.86 20.55 -1.35
CA SER A 45 -14.49 21.62 -0.57
C SER A 45 -15.59 22.33 -1.34
N ALA A 46 -15.39 22.64 -2.63
CA ALA A 46 -16.37 23.32 -3.47
C ALA A 46 -17.57 22.44 -3.86
N SER A 47 -17.39 21.12 -3.89
CA SER A 47 -18.43 20.14 -4.26
C SER A 47 -19.12 19.49 -3.05
N GLY A 48 -18.79 19.90 -1.83
CA GLY A 48 -19.32 19.27 -0.61
C GLY A 48 -18.86 17.82 -0.42
N GLY A 49 -17.69 17.45 -0.97
CA GLY A 49 -17.15 16.09 -0.94
C GLY A 49 -17.68 15.18 -2.05
N ASP A 50 -18.44 15.70 -3.02
CA ASP A 50 -18.86 14.93 -4.18
C ASP A 50 -17.68 14.69 -5.15
N GLU A 51 -17.28 13.42 -5.25
CA GLU A 51 -16.18 12.96 -6.09
C GLU A 51 -16.67 12.44 -7.45
N THR A 52 -17.95 12.66 -7.80
CA THR A 52 -18.50 12.29 -9.11
C THR A 52 -17.66 12.89 -10.25
N GLY A 53 -17.21 12.03 -11.17
CA GLY A 53 -16.39 12.41 -12.32
C GLY A 53 -14.91 12.63 -12.00
N TYR A 54 -14.45 12.35 -10.78
CA TYR A 54 -13.01 12.36 -10.48
C TYR A 54 -12.38 11.09 -11.05
N ALA A 55 -11.15 11.22 -11.56
CA ALA A 55 -10.41 10.07 -12.08
C ALA A 55 -10.01 9.09 -10.97
N PHE A 56 -9.76 9.62 -9.76
CA PHE A 56 -9.31 8.86 -8.60
C PHE A 56 -10.04 9.32 -7.36
N GLN A 57 -10.37 8.38 -6.48
CA GLN A 57 -10.97 8.65 -5.19
C GLN A 57 -10.01 9.44 -4.30
N HIS A 58 -10.55 10.40 -3.55
CA HIS A 58 -9.83 11.28 -2.65
C HIS A 58 -10.11 10.95 -1.18
N THR A 59 -11.35 10.60 -0.85
CA THR A 59 -11.83 10.26 0.49
C THR A 59 -12.21 8.78 0.56
N PHE A 60 -11.66 8.08 1.53
CA PHE A 60 -11.83 6.65 1.79
C PHE A 60 -12.45 6.44 3.16
N ASN A 61 -13.11 5.30 3.35
CA ASN A 61 -13.62 4.89 4.65
C ASN A 61 -12.88 3.65 5.15
N PHE A 62 -12.08 3.82 6.21
CA PHE A 62 -11.35 2.73 6.84
C PHE A 62 -11.81 2.59 8.29
N ASP A 63 -12.27 1.39 8.68
CA ASP A 63 -12.85 1.11 10.01
C ASP A 63 -13.99 2.08 10.40
N GLY A 64 -14.83 2.46 9.44
CA GLY A 64 -15.92 3.41 9.68
C GLY A 64 -15.47 4.86 9.88
N LYS A 65 -14.18 5.18 9.68
CA LYS A 65 -13.64 6.53 9.76
C LYS A 65 -13.32 7.09 8.37
N PRO A 66 -13.78 8.32 8.05
CA PRO A 66 -13.36 9.01 6.84
C PRO A 66 -11.87 9.34 6.95
N THR A 67 -11.15 9.09 5.87
CA THR A 67 -9.72 9.37 5.70
C THR A 67 -9.49 9.88 4.30
N HIS A 68 -8.49 10.73 4.08
CA HIS A 68 -8.19 11.29 2.76
C HIS A 68 -6.80 10.91 2.30
N ARG A 69 -6.61 10.76 0.99
CA ARG A 69 -5.29 10.59 0.39
C ARG A 69 -4.49 11.90 0.46
N ARG A 70 -3.20 11.81 0.81
CA ARG A 70 -2.27 12.94 0.77
C ARG A 70 -1.57 13.05 -0.59
N PHE A 71 -2.14 13.82 -1.51
CA PHE A 71 -1.66 13.94 -2.90
C PHE A 71 -0.19 14.33 -3.04
N ALA A 72 0.30 15.20 -2.17
CA ALA A 72 1.65 15.77 -2.24
C ALA A 72 2.78 14.74 -2.16
N SER A 73 2.50 13.52 -1.69
CA SER A 73 3.51 12.46 -1.54
C SER A 73 3.03 11.10 -2.04
N THR A 74 1.97 11.06 -2.83
CA THR A 74 1.34 9.80 -3.28
C THR A 74 1.08 9.80 -4.78
N ALA A 75 1.85 10.55 -5.57
CA ALA A 75 1.86 10.35 -7.01
C ALA A 75 2.29 8.91 -7.33
N GLY A 76 1.86 8.34 -8.45
CA GLY A 76 2.23 6.97 -8.80
C GLY A 76 3.75 6.75 -8.91
N SER A 77 4.51 7.80 -9.29
CA SER A 77 5.98 7.83 -9.24
C SER A 77 6.55 7.72 -7.83
N ASP A 78 5.96 8.42 -6.85
CA ASP A 78 6.35 8.31 -5.43
C ASP A 78 6.08 6.89 -4.91
N VAL A 79 4.85 6.39 -5.15
CA VAL A 79 4.38 5.09 -4.67
C VAL A 79 5.24 3.97 -5.27
N VAL A 80 5.52 4.00 -6.57
CA VAL A 80 6.34 2.96 -7.21
C VAL A 80 7.77 2.99 -6.70
N MET A 81 8.33 4.17 -6.40
CA MET A 81 9.71 4.29 -5.91
C MET A 81 9.88 3.62 -4.55
N VAL A 82 8.94 3.82 -3.62
CA VAL A 82 8.98 3.18 -2.29
C VAL A 82 8.64 1.70 -2.38
N LEU A 83 7.65 1.32 -3.21
CA LEU A 83 7.24 -0.07 -3.40
C LEU A 83 8.37 -0.93 -3.96
N LYS A 84 9.09 -0.44 -4.99
CA LYS A 84 10.25 -1.16 -5.58
C LYS A 84 11.28 -1.54 -4.53
N LYS A 85 11.62 -0.62 -3.62
CA LYS A 85 12.65 -0.84 -2.59
C LYS A 85 12.21 -1.90 -1.59
N ALA A 86 10.96 -1.85 -1.12
CA ALA A 86 10.40 -2.85 -0.22
C ALA A 86 10.29 -4.22 -0.91
N TRP A 87 9.75 -4.25 -2.13
CA TRP A 87 9.62 -5.44 -2.96
C TRP A 87 10.96 -6.13 -3.17
N LEU A 88 11.99 -5.41 -3.64
CA LEU A 88 13.33 -5.96 -3.85
C LEU A 88 13.94 -6.49 -2.56
N SER A 89 13.77 -5.77 -1.45
CA SER A 89 14.31 -6.18 -0.16
C SER A 89 13.68 -7.46 0.36
N TYR A 90 12.36 -7.64 0.15
CA TYR A 90 11.60 -8.79 0.61
C TYR A 90 11.71 -10.01 -0.32
N THR A 91 11.47 -9.80 -1.62
CA THR A 91 11.41 -10.89 -2.63
C THR A 91 12.77 -11.27 -3.20
N LYS A 92 13.78 -10.39 -3.06
CA LYS A 92 15.08 -10.49 -3.74
C LYS A 92 15.00 -10.47 -5.28
N ALA A 93 13.89 -9.99 -5.82
CA ALA A 93 13.66 -9.80 -7.25
C ALA A 93 13.20 -8.37 -7.54
N GLU A 94 13.41 -7.90 -8.77
CA GLU A 94 12.89 -6.61 -9.22
C GLU A 94 11.36 -6.64 -9.33
N LEU A 95 10.71 -5.52 -9.02
CA LEU A 95 9.27 -5.37 -9.24
C LEU A 95 9.01 -5.29 -10.75
N PRO A 96 8.14 -6.14 -11.33
CA PRO A 96 7.71 -5.98 -12.71
C PRO A 96 7.07 -4.60 -12.90
N LEU A 97 7.48 -3.84 -13.93
CA LEU A 97 6.96 -2.49 -14.17
C LEU A 97 5.81 -2.46 -15.18
N SER A 98 5.32 -3.64 -15.55
CA SER A 98 4.22 -3.85 -16.47
C SER A 98 3.52 -5.16 -16.13
N GLY A 99 2.26 -5.26 -16.55
CA GLY A 99 1.44 -6.45 -16.30
C GLY A 99 0.76 -6.43 -14.93
N VAL A 100 0.33 -7.61 -14.49
CA VAL A 100 -0.45 -7.80 -13.27
C VAL A 100 0.46 -7.70 -12.05
N LEU A 101 0.11 -6.81 -11.12
CA LEU A 101 0.66 -6.76 -9.79
C LEU A 101 -0.04 -7.80 -8.91
N VAL A 102 0.72 -8.76 -8.40
CA VAL A 102 0.23 -9.74 -7.43
C VAL A 102 0.07 -9.05 -6.06
N LEU A 103 -1.14 -8.59 -5.76
CA LEU A 103 -1.44 -7.85 -4.52
C LEU A 103 -1.08 -8.66 -3.26
N GLU A 104 -1.25 -9.97 -3.28
CA GLU A 104 -0.92 -10.84 -2.15
C GLU A 104 0.57 -10.79 -1.80
N THR A 105 1.46 -10.75 -2.81
CA THR A 105 2.91 -10.58 -2.56
C THR A 105 3.22 -9.23 -1.92
N VAL A 106 2.46 -8.18 -2.23
CA VAL A 106 2.61 -6.89 -1.53
C VAL A 106 2.19 -7.02 -0.07
N LYS A 107 1.10 -7.75 0.20
CA LYS A 107 0.60 -7.95 1.57
C LYS A 107 1.53 -8.78 2.44
N GLU A 108 2.35 -9.66 1.87
CA GLU A 108 3.33 -10.47 2.61
C GLU A 108 4.35 -9.61 3.39
N PHE A 109 4.67 -8.40 2.92
CA PHE A 109 5.56 -7.46 3.60
C PHE A 109 4.86 -6.21 4.15
N VAL A 110 3.53 -6.20 4.16
CA VAL A 110 2.73 -5.13 4.78
C VAL A 110 2.13 -5.64 6.08
N GLU A 111 2.16 -4.79 7.10
CA GLU A 111 1.54 -5.11 8.38
C GLU A 111 0.02 -5.35 8.21
N PRO A 112 -0.57 -6.39 8.84
CA PRO A 112 -1.94 -6.82 8.57
C PRO A 112 -3.00 -5.70 8.66
N GLN A 113 -2.87 -4.80 9.64
CA GLN A 113 -3.78 -3.68 9.83
C GLN A 113 -3.75 -2.63 8.69
N LEU A 114 -2.71 -2.65 7.86
CA LEU A 114 -2.54 -1.78 6.70
C LEU A 114 -2.97 -2.42 5.38
N HIS A 115 -3.27 -3.72 5.33
CA HIS A 115 -3.64 -4.43 4.09
C HIS A 115 -4.77 -3.76 3.31
N LYS A 116 -5.80 -3.30 4.01
CA LYS A 116 -6.95 -2.57 3.43
C LYS A 116 -6.58 -1.24 2.77
N ARG A 117 -5.40 -0.68 3.06
CA ARG A 117 -4.91 0.59 2.50
C ARG A 117 -4.10 0.40 1.23
N VAL A 118 -3.63 -0.82 0.96
CA VAL A 118 -2.71 -1.11 -0.17
C VAL A 118 -3.40 -0.86 -1.50
N ALA A 119 -4.47 -1.59 -1.82
CA ALA A 119 -5.17 -1.42 -3.10
C ALA A 119 -5.71 0.01 -3.30
N PRO A 120 -6.36 0.67 -2.31
CA PRO A 120 -6.76 2.06 -2.43
C PRO A 120 -5.62 3.02 -2.78
N LEU A 121 -4.44 2.86 -2.17
CA LEU A 121 -3.30 3.71 -2.50
C LEU A 121 -2.81 3.47 -3.92
N LEU A 122 -2.68 2.21 -4.33
CA LEU A 122 -2.18 1.86 -5.67
C LEU A 122 -3.11 2.38 -6.77
N LEU A 123 -4.43 2.22 -6.59
CA LEU A 123 -5.43 2.70 -7.54
C LEU A 123 -5.50 4.23 -7.56
N ALA A 124 -5.61 4.85 -6.39
CA ALA A 124 -5.79 6.30 -6.31
C ALA A 124 -4.54 7.10 -6.69
N SER A 125 -3.35 6.50 -6.59
CA SER A 125 -2.11 7.09 -7.09
C SER A 125 -1.97 7.01 -8.62
N GLY A 126 -2.82 6.23 -9.29
CA GLY A 126 -2.67 5.90 -10.71
C GLY A 126 -1.52 4.94 -11.01
N LEU A 127 -0.93 4.30 -9.98
CA LEU A 127 0.12 3.32 -10.18
C LEU A 127 -0.41 2.05 -10.86
N VAL A 128 -1.62 1.63 -10.49
CA VAL A 128 -2.30 0.50 -11.11
C VAL A 128 -3.66 0.93 -11.64
N LYS A 129 -4.18 0.20 -12.62
CA LYS A 129 -5.60 0.23 -12.98
C LYS A 129 -6.20 -1.15 -12.73
N ASP A 130 -7.47 -1.17 -12.38
CA ASP A 130 -8.26 -2.40 -12.32
C ASP A 130 -8.69 -2.82 -13.74
N VAL A 131 -8.39 -4.06 -14.13
CA VAL A 131 -8.82 -4.71 -15.37
C VAL A 131 -9.29 -6.11 -15.02
N ASP A 132 -10.57 -6.39 -15.20
CA ASP A 132 -11.13 -7.72 -14.96
C ASP A 132 -10.74 -8.27 -13.56
N ASP A 133 -10.87 -7.43 -12.53
CA ASP A 133 -10.52 -7.70 -11.13
C ASP A 133 -9.02 -7.93 -10.87
N GLN A 134 -8.16 -7.50 -11.81
CA GLN A 134 -6.70 -7.55 -11.69
C GLN A 134 -6.08 -6.16 -11.66
N LEU A 135 -5.09 -5.96 -10.79
CA LEU A 135 -4.36 -4.71 -10.70
C LEU A 135 -3.22 -4.69 -11.71
N HIS A 136 -3.34 -3.93 -12.79
CA HIS A 136 -2.31 -3.79 -13.82
C HIS A 136 -1.47 -2.54 -13.60
N ILE A 137 -0.15 -2.70 -13.48
CA ILE A 137 0.79 -1.58 -13.35
C ILE A 137 0.75 -0.72 -14.61
N GLN A 138 0.58 0.58 -14.39
CA GLN A 138 0.60 1.59 -15.44
C GLN A 138 2.01 2.18 -15.59
N PRO A 139 2.43 2.55 -16.81
CA PRO A 139 3.62 3.36 -17.00
C PRO A 139 3.53 4.65 -16.17
N GLN A 140 4.58 4.95 -15.41
CA GLN A 140 4.66 6.17 -14.62
C GLN A 140 5.43 7.23 -15.39
N ALA A 141 4.87 8.44 -15.47
CA ALA A 141 5.60 9.58 -16.03
C ALA A 141 6.82 9.87 -15.14
N LEU A 142 7.98 10.07 -15.77
CA LEU A 142 9.13 10.66 -15.09
C LEU A 142 8.80 12.14 -14.87
N THR A 143 8.35 12.48 -13.67
CA THR A 143 8.22 13.87 -13.22
C THR A 143 9.57 14.43 -12.81
#